data_AF-A0AAN7PG67-F1
#
_entry.id   AF-A0AAN7PG67-F1
#
_cell.length_a   1.000
_cell.length_b   1.000
_cell.length_c   1.000
_cell.angle_alpha   90.00
_cell.angle_beta   90.00
_cell.angle_gamma   90.00
#
_symmetry.space_group_name_H-M   'P 1'
#
loop_
_entity.id
_entity.type
_entity.pdbx_description
1 polymer ?
#
loop_
_entity_poly.entity_id
_entity_poly.type
_entity_poly.pdbx_seq_one_letter_code
_entity_poly.pdbx_strand_id
1 'polypeptide(L)'
;MLGDHIPIYDMYNLLKSNNLVETFPNVEIAFRIFLSLMVTNASGERSLSKLKLIKNELRNSMCQERLKCLSLMSIENDVLQEIDFNDVIEDFALQKSRRKPV
;
A
#
# COMPACT_ATOMS: atom_id res chain seq x y z
N MET A 1 19.17 -6.52 -34.21
CA MET A 1 18.35 -5.30 -34.35
C MET A 1 17.13 -5.46 -33.46
N LEU A 2 17.37 -5.42 -32.15
CA LEU A 2 16.30 -5.40 -31.14
C LEU A 2 15.95 -3.91 -31.02
N GLY A 3 14.81 -3.49 -31.56
CA GLY A 3 14.41 -2.09 -31.51
C GLY A 3 14.45 -1.59 -30.08
N ASP A 4 15.11 -0.45 -29.85
CA ASP A 4 15.32 0.13 -28.53
C ASP A 4 13.96 0.27 -27.82
N HIS A 5 13.75 -0.58 -26.82
CA HIS A 5 12.51 -0.60 -26.07
C HIS A 5 12.53 0.56 -25.09
N ILE A 6 12.10 1.74 -25.54
CA ILE A 6 12.00 2.92 -24.69
C ILE A 6 10.96 2.63 -23.60
N PRO A 7 11.32 2.75 -22.30
CA PRO A 7 10.37 2.60 -21.22
C PRO A 7 9.19 3.55 -21.38
N ILE A 8 7.98 3.08 -21.07
CA ILE A 8 6.75 3.87 -21.20
C ILE A 8 6.80 5.15 -20.34
N TYR A 9 7.51 5.09 -19.21
CA TYR A 9 7.80 6.27 -18.37
C TYR A 9 8.63 7.32 -19.12
N ASP A 10 9.65 6.90 -19.87
CA ASP A 10 10.50 7.78 -20.65
C ASP A 10 9.75 8.39 -21.84
N MET A 11 8.84 7.62 -22.47
CA MET A 11 7.92 8.16 -23.48
C MET A 11 6.98 9.22 -22.89
N TYR A 12 6.45 9.00 -21.69
CA TYR A 12 5.61 9.99 -20.99
C TYR A 12 6.39 11.28 -20.67
N ASN A 13 7.65 11.15 -20.21
CA ASN A 13 8.53 12.28 -19.97
C ASN A 13 8.90 13.03 -21.26
N LEU A 14 9.07 12.32 -22.37
CA LEU A 14 9.31 12.91 -23.68
C LEU A 14 8.09 13.68 -24.19
N LEU A 15 6.89 13.16 -23.98
CA LEU A 15 5.64 13.84 -24.30
C LEU A 15 5.49 15.14 -23.49
N LYS A 16 5.87 15.10 -22.20
CA LYS A 16 5.81 16.26 -21.30
C LYS A 16 6.86 17.32 -21.63
N SER A 17 8.10 16.92 -21.91
CA SER A 17 9.21 17.84 -22.24
C SER A 17 9.03 18.57 -23.58
N ASN A 18 8.35 17.95 -24.54
CA ASN A 18 8.05 18.56 -25.83
C ASN A 18 6.74 19.40 -25.84
N ASN A 19 6.12 19.65 -24.68
CA ASN A 19 4.82 20.34 -24.55
C ASN A 19 3.69 19.73 -25.41
N LEU A 20 3.77 18.43 -25.73
CA LEU A 20 2.76 17.74 -26.56
C LEU A 20 1.51 17.34 -25.78
N VAL A 21 1.48 17.61 -24.47
CA VAL A 21 0.34 17.37 -23.58
C VAL A 21 -0.90 18.14 -24.07
N GLU A 22 -0.73 19.40 -24.47
CA GLU A 22 -1.84 20.25 -24.93
C GLU A 22 -2.34 19.83 -26.32
N THR A 23 -1.43 19.35 -27.17
CA THR A 23 -1.75 18.86 -28.51
C THR A 23 -2.48 17.52 -28.49
N PHE A 24 -2.13 16.63 -27.55
CA PHE A 24 -2.69 15.28 -27.43
C PHE A 24 -3.15 14.94 -26.01
N PRO A 25 -4.21 15.59 -25.51
CA PRO A 25 -4.67 15.42 -24.13
C PRO A 25 -5.12 13.99 -23.82
N ASN A 26 -5.78 13.33 -24.77
CA ASN A 26 -6.23 11.94 -24.60
C ASN A 26 -5.07 10.95 -24.45
N VAL A 27 -3.95 11.21 -25.14
CA VAL A 27 -2.76 10.37 -25.07
C VAL A 27 -2.08 10.54 -23.72
N GLU A 28 -1.99 11.76 -23.20
CA GLU A 28 -1.47 12.03 -21.86
C GLU A 28 -2.29 11.32 -20.77
N ILE A 29 -3.62 11.40 -20.86
CA ILE A 29 -4.53 10.73 -19.93
C ILE A 29 -4.34 9.22 -19.98
N ALA A 30 -4.23 8.63 -21.18
CA ALA A 30 -4.01 7.20 -21.35
C ALA A 30 -2.70 6.74 -20.68
N PHE A 31 -1.61 7.48 -20.89
CA PHE A 31 -0.33 7.19 -20.23
C PHE A 31 -0.42 7.30 -18.71
N ARG A 32 -1.11 8.32 -18.20
CA ARG A 32 -1.31 8.49 -16.76
C ARG A 32 -2.08 7.33 -16.14
N ILE A 33 -3.18 6.91 -16.78
CA ILE A 33 -3.96 5.74 -16.35
C ILE A 33 -3.07 4.49 -16.38
N PHE A 34 -2.37 4.24 -17.48
CA PHE A 34 -1.51 3.07 -17.61
C PHE A 34 -0.42 3.01 -16.54
N LEU A 35 0.30 4.11 -16.31
CA LEU A 35 1.34 4.20 -15.28
C LEU A 35 0.76 4.00 -13.86
N SER A 36 -0.39 4.62 -13.56
CA SER A 36 -1.06 4.44 -12.27
C SER A 36 -1.52 3.00 -12.03
N LEU A 37 -2.01 2.33 -13.08
CA LEU A 37 -2.48 0.96 -13.03
C LEU A 37 -1.32 -0.01 -12.75
N MET A 38 -0.18 0.17 -13.42
CA MET A 38 1.02 -0.64 -13.17
C MET A 38 1.51 -0.50 -11.73
N VAL A 39 1.59 0.73 -11.20
CA VAL A 39 2.01 1.00 -9.83
C VAL A 39 1.04 0.38 -8.82
N THR A 40 -0.27 0.51 -9.08
CA THR A 40 -1.32 -0.07 -8.24
C THR A 40 -1.25 -1.60 -8.25
N ASN A 41 -1.02 -2.21 -9.42
CA ASN A 41 -0.90 -3.67 -9.53
C ASN A 41 0.29 -4.19 -8.71
N ALA A 42 1.47 -3.58 -8.84
CA ALA A 42 2.64 -3.97 -8.06
C ALA A 42 2.43 -3.80 -6.54
N SER A 43 1.79 -2.71 -6.11
CA SER A 43 1.45 -2.49 -4.70
C SER A 43 0.40 -3.49 -4.19
N GLY A 44 -0.61 -3.80 -5.01
CA GLY A 44 -1.62 -4.81 -4.75
C GLY A 44 -1.01 -6.22 -4.61
N GLU A 45 -0.14 -6.62 -5.54
CA GLU A 45 0.59 -7.89 -5.46
C GLU A 45 1.46 -7.98 -4.21
N ARG A 46 2.15 -6.88 -3.86
CA ARG A 46 2.98 -6.81 -2.64
C ARG A 46 2.13 -6.95 -1.37
N SER A 47 1.02 -6.22 -1.27
CA SER A 47 0.13 -6.27 -0.10
C SER A 47 -0.58 -7.64 0.01
N LEU A 48 -1.03 -8.23 -1.10
CA LEU A 48 -1.60 -9.58 -1.13
C LEU A 48 -0.57 -10.66 -0.79
N SER A 49 0.70 -10.49 -1.19
CA SER A 49 1.80 -11.38 -0.79
C SER A 49 2.03 -11.33 0.73
N LYS A 50 2.01 -10.13 1.33
CA LYS A 50 2.06 -9.95 2.79
C LYS A 50 0.86 -10.59 3.49
N LEU A 51 -0.34 -10.39 2.96
CA LEU A 51 -1.57 -11.01 3.46
C LEU A 51 -1.48 -12.55 3.43
N LYS A 52 -0.94 -13.10 2.34
CA LYS A 52 -0.71 -14.54 2.20
C LYS A 52 0.24 -15.05 3.27
N LEU A 53 1.34 -14.34 3.56
CA LEU A 53 2.24 -14.66 4.67
C LEU A 53 1.51 -14.62 6.02
N ILE A 54 0.78 -13.55 6.32
CA ILE A 54 0.01 -13.42 7.58
C ILE A 54 -0.95 -14.60 7.75
N LYS A 55 -1.69 -14.97 6.69
CA LYS A 55 -2.66 -16.07 6.72
C LYS A 55 -2.00 -17.45 6.84
N ASN A 56 -0.83 -17.64 6.21
CA ASN A 56 -0.17 -18.94 6.15
C ASN A 56 0.67 -19.23 7.39
N GLU A 57 1.36 -18.22 7.94
CA GLU A 57 2.09 -18.31 9.21
C GLU A 57 1.13 -18.50 10.39
N LEU A 58 0.02 -17.75 10.43
CA LEU A 58 -0.97 -17.81 11.51
C LEU A 58 -2.06 -18.86 11.25
N ARG A 59 -1.73 -20.04 10.72
CA ARG A 59 -2.63 -21.13 10.27
C ARG A 59 -3.78 -21.54 11.23
N ASN A 60 -3.83 -20.98 12.44
CA ASN A 60 -5.00 -21.02 13.32
C ASN A 60 -6.16 -20.17 12.78
N SER A 61 -7.39 -20.63 13.04
CA SER A 61 -8.64 -19.93 12.68
C SER A 61 -8.65 -18.50 13.24
N MET A 62 -8.18 -17.55 12.44
CA MET A 62 -8.21 -16.14 12.78
C MET A 62 -9.51 -15.53 12.25
N CYS A 63 -10.26 -14.86 13.12
CA CYS A 63 -11.46 -14.15 12.71
C CYS A 63 -11.12 -13.07 11.68
N GLN A 64 -12.04 -12.82 10.74
CA GLN A 64 -11.87 -11.83 9.66
C GLN A 64 -11.49 -10.45 10.20
N GLU A 65 -12.03 -10.08 11.37
CA GLU A 65 -11.72 -8.80 12.01
C GLU A 65 -10.24 -8.66 12.35
N ARG A 66 -9.65 -9.69 12.97
CA ARG A 66 -8.24 -9.69 13.35
C ARG A 66 -7.33 -9.75 12.12
N LEU A 67 -7.74 -10.46 11.06
CA LEU A 67 -7.04 -10.46 9.78
C LEU A 67 -7.01 -9.07 9.16
N LYS A 68 -8.15 -8.37 9.14
CA LYS A 68 -8.27 -7.02 8.61
C LYS A 68 -7.36 -6.05 9.36
N CYS A 69 -7.36 -6.08 10.70
CA CYS A 69 -6.49 -5.23 11.50
C CYS A 69 -5.00 -5.48 11.24
N LEU A 70 -4.56 -6.75 11.17
CA LEU A 70 -3.17 -7.09 10.87
C LEU A 70 -2.75 -6.69 9.45
N SER A 71 -3.66 -6.82 8.49
CA SER A 71 -3.42 -6.39 7.12
C SER A 71 -3.25 -4.88 7.04
N LEU A 72 -4.10 -4.13 7.75
CA LEU A 72 -4.01 -2.68 7.86
C LEU A 72 -2.68 -2.25 8.49
N MET A 73 -2.29 -2.87 9.61
CA MET A 73 -0.99 -2.61 10.25
C MET A 73 0.20 -2.92 9.32
N SER A 74 0.10 -3.95 8.48
CA SER A 74 1.17 -4.30 7.54
C SER A 74 1.24 -3.35 6.33
N ILE A 75 0.12 -2.76 5.92
CA ILE A 75 0.06 -1.75 4.85
C ILE A 75 0.58 -0.41 5.37
N GLU A 76 0.10 -0.01 6.55
CA GLU A 76 0.45 1.24 7.23
C GLU A 76 1.64 1.06 8.18
N ASN A 77 2.59 0.18 7.82
CA ASN A 77 3.71 -0.14 8.70
C ASN A 77 4.58 1.09 9.00
N ASP A 78 4.70 2.02 8.04
CA ASP A 78 5.48 3.24 8.21
C ASP A 78 4.88 4.12 9.33
N VAL A 79 3.56 4.28 9.33
CA VAL A 79 2.83 4.98 10.41
C VAL A 79 2.96 4.22 11.74
N LEU A 80 2.91 2.89 11.70
CA LEU A 80 3.06 2.06 12.90
C LEU A 80 4.44 2.22 13.56
N GLN A 81 5.50 2.47 12.80
CA GLN A 81 6.85 2.74 13.34
C GLN A 81 6.93 4.08 14.09
N GLU A 82 6.02 5.02 13.83
CA GLU A 82 5.96 6.32 14.51
C GLU A 82 5.20 6.26 15.84
N ILE A 83 4.48 5.17 16.12
CA ILE A 83 3.68 4.99 17.34
C ILE A 83 4.57 4.43 18.46
N ASP A 84 4.54 5.04 19.65
CA ASP A 84 5.19 4.48 20.83
C ASP A 84 4.40 3.29 21.38
N PHE A 85 5.02 2.11 21.39
CA PHE A 85 4.43 0.90 21.94
C PHE A 85 4.16 1.00 23.44
N ASN A 86 4.90 1.81 24.19
CA ASN A 86 4.66 1.99 25.63
C ASN A 86 3.30 2.66 25.88
N ASP A 87 2.98 3.70 25.11
CA ASP A 87 1.69 4.40 25.20
C ASP A 87 0.53 3.46 24.87
N VAL A 88 0.69 2.61 23.84
CA VAL A 88 -0.32 1.61 23.46
C VAL A 88 -0.52 0.56 24.57
N ILE A 89 0.56 0.12 25.22
CA ILE A 89 0.48 -0.82 26.33
C ILE A 89 -0.23 -0.20 27.54
N GLU A 90 0.07 1.06 27.85
CA GLU A 90 -0.57 1.80 28.93
C GLU A 90 -2.08 1.98 28.66
N ASP A 91 -2.46 2.43 27.46
CA ASP A 91 -3.87 2.59 27.09
C ASP A 91 -4.62 1.25 27.15
N PHE A 92 -4.02 0.18 26.63
CA PHE A 92 -4.60 -1.17 26.74
C PHE A 92 -4.78 -1.61 28.20
N ALA A 93 -3.79 -1.35 29.06
CA ALA A 93 -3.86 -1.67 30.48
C ALA A 93 -4.96 -0.87 31.20
N LEU A 94 -5.09 0.43 30.89
CA LEU A 94 -6.14 1.29 31.43
C LEU A 94 -7.54 0.81 31.03
N GLN A 95 -7.72 0.37 29.77
CA GLN A 95 -9.00 -0.18 29.30
C GLN A 95 -9.34 -1.55 29.91
N LYS A 96 -8.34 -2.40 30.17
CA LYS A 96 -8.53 -3.73 30.78
C LYS A 96 -8.55 -3.71 32.30
N SER A 97 -8.13 -2.62 32.93
CA SER A 97 -8.17 -2.43 34.37
C SER A 97 -9.61 -2.51 34.88
N ARG A 98 -9.94 -3.60 35.57
CA ARG A 98 -11.15 -3.68 36.40
C ARG A 98 -11.00 -2.68 37.53
N ARG A 99 -11.66 -1.52 37.43
CA ARG A 99 -11.80 -0.57 38.54
C ARG A 99 -12.48 -1.30 39.69
N LYS A 100 -11.74 -1.64 40.75
CA LYS A 100 -12.36 -2.08 42.00
C LYS A 100 -13.10 -0.87 42.57
N PRO A 101 -14.41 -0.95 42.84
CA PRO A 101 -15.08 0.09 43.59
C PRO A 101 -14.48 0.12 45.01
N VAL A 102 -14.16 1.32 45.46
CA VAL A 102 -13.67 1.60 46.82
C VAL A 102 -14.86 1.63 47.76
#